data_AF-A0A8T7KQ06-F1
#
_entry.id   AF-A0A8T7KQ06-F1
#
_cell.length_a   1.000
_cell.length_b   1.000
_cell.length_c   1.000
_cell.angle_alpha   90.00
_cell.angle_beta   90.00
_cell.angle_gamma   90.00
#
_symmetry.space_group_name_H-M   'P 1'
#
loop_
_entity.id
_entity.type
_entity.pdbx_description
1 polymer ?
#
loop_
_entity_poly.entity_id
_entity_poly.type
_entity_poly.pdbx_seq_one_letter_code
_entity_poly.pdbx_strand_id
1 'polypeptide(L)' 'MKTKNAKLSRRDFLKVAGVTGGAAAFLGSLPAAKEAIAKVNLTAADQSFEAKPENQLYTVCLQCNTGCGIKVK' A
#
# COMPACT_ATOMS: atom_id res chain seq x y z
N MET A 1 -19.90 14.83 -25.52
CA MET A 1 -19.42 16.14 -25.04
C MET A 1 -19.47 17.12 -26.22
N LYS A 2 -20.29 18.17 -26.19
CA LYS A 2 -20.56 19.04 -27.35
C LYS A 2 -19.34 19.93 -27.63
N THR A 3 -18.55 19.59 -28.65
CA THR A 3 -17.48 20.43 -29.18
C THR A 3 -18.08 21.44 -30.16
N LYS A 4 -18.49 22.61 -29.67
CA LYS A 4 -18.77 23.76 -30.51
C LYS A 4 -17.50 24.59 -30.58
N ASN A 5 -17.11 24.99 -31.78
CA ASN A 5 -15.96 25.85 -32.08
C ASN A 5 -15.82 26.96 -31.02
N ALA A 6 -14.94 26.79 -30.03
CA ALA A 6 -14.85 27.66 -28.87
C ALA A 6 -13.39 27.73 -28.42
N LYS A 7 -12.83 28.95 -28.42
CA LYS A 7 -11.53 29.25 -27.83
C LYS A 7 -11.42 28.54 -26.48
N LEU A 8 -10.40 27.71 -26.35
CA LEU A 8 -10.17 26.86 -25.18
C LEU A 8 -10.18 27.74 -23.92
N SER A 9 -11.20 27.55 -23.07
CA SER A 9 -11.35 28.40 -21.89
C SER A 9 -10.26 28.07 -20.88
N ARG A 10 -9.79 29.05 -20.09
CA ARG A 10 -8.78 28.83 -19.04
C ARG A 10 -9.16 27.68 -18.10
N ARG A 11 -10.46 27.51 -17.83
CA ARG A 11 -10.97 26.45 -16.95
C ARG A 11 -10.92 25.07 -17.61
N ASP A 12 -11.18 24.97 -18.90
CA ASP A 12 -11.05 23.71 -19.63
C ASP A 12 -9.59 23.32 -19.80
N PHE A 13 -8.69 24.29 -19.99
CA PHE A 13 -7.25 24.06 -19.97
C PHE A 13 -6.79 23.45 -18.65
N LEU A 14 -7.16 24.06 -17.51
CA LEU A 14 -6.77 23.58 -16.19
C LEU A 14 -7.34 22.19 -15.88
N LYS A 15 -8.56 21.89 -16.33
CA LYS A 15 -9.14 20.54 -16.16
C LYS A 15 -8.34 19.49 -16.93
N VAL A 16 -8.04 19.76 -18.19
CA VAL A 16 -7.25 18.83 -19.00
C VAL A 16 -5.86 18.70 -18.42
N ALA A 17 -5.14 19.81 -18.20
CA ALA A 17 -3.79 19.82 -17.66
C ALA A 17 -3.69 19.14 -16.27
N GLY A 18 -4.69 19.32 -15.40
CA GLY A 18 -4.73 18.64 -14.12
C GLY A 18 -4.88 17.12 -14.25
N VAL A 19 -5.73 16.65 -15.16
CA VAL A 19 -5.91 15.22 -15.43
C VAL A 19 -4.66 14.62 -16.08
N THR A 20 -4.12 15.24 -17.13
CA THR A 20 -2.91 14.72 -17.81
C THR A 20 -1.67 14.81 -16.91
N GLY A 21 -1.50 15.92 -16.20
CA GLY A 21 -0.38 16.12 -15.28
C GLY A 21 -0.43 15.16 -14.09
N GLY A 22 -1.61 14.97 -13.50
CA GLY A 22 -1.82 14.00 -12.43
C GLY A 22 -1.56 12.55 -12.89
N ALA A 23 -2.07 12.18 -14.07
CA ALA A 23 -1.83 10.85 -14.64
C ALA A 23 -0.34 10.62 -14.93
N ALA A 24 0.36 11.62 -15.48
CA ALA A 24 1.80 11.55 -15.75
C ALA A 24 2.62 11.44 -14.46
N ALA A 25 2.28 12.20 -13.41
CA ALA A 25 2.95 12.13 -12.11
C ALA A 25 2.74 10.75 -11.43
N PHE A 26 1.52 10.22 -11.51
CA PHE A 26 1.20 8.90 -10.95
C PHE A 26 1.94 7.77 -11.69
N LEU A 27 1.89 7.77 -13.03
CA LEU A 27 2.60 6.77 -13.84
C LEU A 27 4.13 6.91 -13.75
N GLY A 28 4.64 8.14 -13.63
CA GLY A 28 6.06 8.42 -13.47
C GLY A 28 6.63 8.01 -12.10
N SER A 29 5.80 8.03 -11.05
CA SER A 29 6.20 7.59 -9.70
C SER A 29 6.00 6.08 -9.47
N LEU A 30 5.29 5.40 -10.37
CA LEU A 30 5.00 3.97 -10.28
C LEU A 30 6.26 3.07 -10.17
N PRO A 31 7.36 3.30 -10.91
CA PRO A 31 8.57 2.49 -10.78
C PRO A 31 9.20 2.59 -9.39
N ALA A 32 9.32 3.81 -8.86
CA ALA A 32 9.87 4.05 -7.52
C ALA A 32 8.97 3.45 -6.42
N ALA A 33 7.64 3.56 -6.59
CA ALA A 33 6.68 2.92 -5.69
C ALA A 33 6.80 1.39 -5.72
N LYS A 34 6.96 0.79 -6.90
CA LYS A 34 7.17 -0.66 -7.05
C LYS A 34 8.47 -1.12 -6.38
N GLU A 35 9.56 -0.37 -6.55
CA GLU A 35 10.83 -0.68 -5.87
C GLU A 35 10.72 -0.56 -4.35
N ALA A 36 10.02 0.47 -3.84
CA ALA A 36 9.78 0.63 -2.41
C ALA A 36 8.96 -0.54 -1.85
N ILE A 37 7.89 -0.93 -2.54
CA ILE A 37 7.05 -2.09 -2.15
C ILE A 37 7.86 -3.39 -2.21
N ALA A 38 8.67 -3.59 -3.25
CA ALA A 38 9.53 -4.77 -3.36
C ALA A 38 10.56 -4.86 -2.22
N LYS A 39 11.18 -3.72 -1.84
CA LYS A 39 12.11 -3.67 -0.71
C LYS A 39 11.44 -4.03 0.63
N VAL A 40 10.21 -3.58 0.86
CA VAL A 40 9.45 -3.92 2.08
C VAL A 40 9.05 -5.40 2.11
N ASN A 41 8.63 -5.97 0.97
CA ASN A 41 8.28 -7.39 0.92
C ASN A 41 9.48 -8.32 1.14
N LEU A 42 10.67 -7.93 0.67
CA LEU A 42 11.90 -8.68 0.90
C LEU A 42 12.40 -8.62 2.36
N THR A 43 12.04 -7.57 3.11
CA THR A 43 12.40 -7.45 4.54
C THR A 43 11.34 -8.02 5.48
N ALA A 44 10.08 -8.10 5.07
CA ALA A 44 8.98 -8.52 5.95
C ALA A 44 8.78 -10.04 6.05
N ALA A 45 9.19 -10.82 5.05
CA ALA A 45 8.87 -12.26 5.02
C ALA A 45 9.83 -13.15 5.84
N ASP A 46 11.12 -12.81 5.92
CA ASP A 46 12.15 -13.74 6.42
C ASP A 46 13.08 -13.18 7.52
N GLN A 47 12.96 -11.91 7.89
CA GLN A 47 13.90 -11.26 8.82
C GLN A 47 13.51 -11.40 10.30
N SER A 48 12.23 -11.61 10.60
CA SER A 48 11.78 -11.77 11.99
C SER A 48 11.88 -13.23 12.38
N PHE A 49 12.62 -13.53 13.46
CA PHE A 49 12.69 -14.87 14.02
C PHE A 49 11.28 -15.42 14.27
N GLU A 50 10.37 -14.58 14.74
CA GLU A 50 8.96 -14.87 15.01
C GLU A 50 8.14 -15.14 13.73
N ALA A 51 8.53 -14.69 12.54
CA ALA A 51 7.72 -14.94 11.34
C ALA A 51 7.67 -16.43 10.95
N LYS A 52 8.65 -17.21 11.41
CA LYS A 52 8.78 -18.64 11.13
C LYS A 52 7.76 -19.46 11.93
N PRO A 53 6.97 -20.34 11.27
CA PRO A 53 6.01 -21.20 11.97
C PRO A 53 6.65 -22.07 13.05
N GLU A 54 7.92 -22.47 12.88
CA GLU A 54 8.65 -23.29 13.85
C GLU A 54 8.94 -22.55 15.15
N ASN A 55 8.95 -21.23 15.12
CA ASN A 55 9.21 -20.39 16.29
C ASN A 55 7.93 -20.01 17.05
N GLN A 56 6.77 -20.34 16.50
CA GLN A 56 5.44 -20.01 17.03
C GLN A 56 4.96 -21.02 18.06
N LEU A 57 4.86 -20.57 19.31
CA LEU A 57 4.34 -21.39 20.40
C LEU A 57 2.87 -21.06 20.67
N TYR A 58 2.03 -22.09 20.62
CA TYR A 58 0.62 -22.00 21.00
C TYR A 58 0.47 -22.42 22.46
N THR A 59 0.00 -21.50 23.30
CA THR A 59 -0.21 -21.74 24.74
C THR A 59 -1.52 -21.16 25.23
N VAL A 60 -1.80 -21.31 26.53
CA VAL A 60 -2.99 -20.78 27.20
C VAL A 60 -2.60 -19.83 28.32
N CYS A 61 -3.38 -18.75 28.48
CA CYS A 61 -3.25 -17.83 29.60
C CYS A 61 -3.70 -18.51 30.89
N LEU A 62 -2.83 -18.55 31.90
CA LEU A 62 -3.12 -19.13 33.23
C LEU A 62 -3.43 -18.08 34.30
N GLN A 63 -3.67 -16.81 33.91
CA GLN A 63 -3.99 -15.74 34.88
C GLN A 63 -5.43 -15.80 35.40
N CYS A 64 -6.34 -16.43 34.66
CA CYS A 64 -7.69 -16.70 35.11
C CYS A 64 -8.18 -18.04 34.53
N ASN A 65 -9.29 -18.55 35.06
CA ASN A 65 -9.86 -19.83 34.62
C ASN A 65 -10.48 -19.80 33.21
N THR A 66 -10.49 -18.65 32.54
CA THR A 66 -11.02 -18.52 31.17
C THR A 66 -10.15 -19.26 30.15
N GLY A 67 -8.85 -19.43 30.42
CA GLY A 67 -7.96 -20.22 29.56
C GLY A 67 -7.81 -19.68 28.14
N CYS A 68 -7.66 -18.36 27.98
CA CYS A 68 -7.55 -17.74 26.66
C CYS A 68 -6.35 -18.30 25.87
N GLY A 69 -6.55 -18.73 24.63
CA GLY A 69 -5.48 -19.15 23.74
C GLY A 69 -4.60 -17.97 23.32
N ILE A 70 -3.28 -18.13 23.38
CA ILE A 70 -2.29 -17.12 23.01
C ILE A 70 -1.28 -17.75 22.05
N LYS A 71 -0.94 -16.98 21.00
CA LYS A 71 0.19 -17.24 20.12
C LYS A 71 1.37 -16.40 20.63
N VAL A 72 2.41 -17.05 21.14
CA VAL A 72 3.57 -16.39 21.74
C VAL A 72 4.83 -16.71 20.95
N LYS A 73 5.60 -15.63 20.73
CA LYS A 73 6.76 -15.57 19.85
C LYS A 73 6.44 -16.01 18.44
#